data_AF-A0A497HPM7-F1
#
_entry.id   AF-A0A497HPM7-F1
#
_cell.length_a   1.000
_cell.length_b   1.000
_cell.length_c   1.000
_cell.angle_alpha   90.00
_cell.angle_beta   90.00
_cell.angle_gamma   90.00
#
_symmetry.space_group_name_H-M   'P 1'
#
loop_
_entity.id
_entity.type
_entity.pdbx_description
1 polymer ?
#
loop_
_entity_poly.entity_id
_entity_poly.type
_entity_poly.pdbx_seq_one_letter_code
_entity_poly.pdbx_strand_id
1 'polypeptide(L)'
;MNPKEYIENIRKRQLSSDKEFVLDSLTGAIDRLQKAFPRYESFLMEFVQNADDAKSTSLRIEIKGDVIRIYNDGKPFSEEDVKSICKVGRSSKTPRDYIGYLGVGFKSVFLISNCPEIHSGAYHFKFDKNAWDDPEHTPWQVIPIWIDEYNTEELKKETWFILPLKTPELIEKIKEEIKPEHMNNRMLLFLRNIEKITIVDYDESVERRLVKSLLSKTSDYEIYQIREHVNEELVSKDRWLIFRRVCSVPLQVKEDYVTKEWERDGVGQREVLVAFRLDEEDNLTEEEKGTAHIGVFSFLPLKDIPSGLNFLIQADFLTGPGRGELARECLWNNWLAEEIYKLIIEVCIPVFIANEKWRMNFVNILYSSWGGHPLFENNIKAPLRKYLETEPCLISSDGSIIRPSEAVKISDSDIMELLTESDLRKLYPNKKVVHPDCQVPWEIETQMDVEPRFNANAGPSDKMEELLNIKLQEKDVEFFIKFYHKYLLFYKNYSSSTISKLKSYCIILTEDFELTNANSAYIKPKDLTIPEKLRGTFKFVHQEIASDSEILEMLKILGVNELTSEHIQDLLKVAEI
;
A
#
# COMPACT_ATOMS: atom_id res chain seq x y z
N MET A 1 -16.84 -43.35 -25.52
CA MET A 1 -18.17 -43.18 -24.91
C MET A 1 -18.64 -41.81 -25.32
N ASN A 2 -19.86 -41.65 -25.84
CA ASN A 2 -20.33 -40.29 -26.14
C ASN A 2 -20.62 -39.53 -24.81
N PRO A 3 -20.67 -38.19 -24.80
CA PRO A 3 -20.86 -37.41 -23.57
C PRO A 3 -22.09 -37.82 -22.74
N LYS A 4 -23.22 -38.11 -23.41
CA LYS A 4 -24.45 -38.58 -22.77
C LYS A 4 -24.27 -39.94 -22.08
N GLU A 5 -23.68 -40.90 -22.78
CA GLU A 5 -23.34 -42.21 -22.24
C GLU A 5 -22.40 -42.10 -21.03
N TYR A 6 -21.47 -41.14 -21.05
CA TYR A 6 -20.54 -40.91 -19.95
C TYR A 6 -21.25 -40.41 -18.69
N ILE A 7 -22.12 -39.41 -18.84
CA ILE A 7 -22.98 -38.90 -17.76
C ILE A 7 -23.87 -40.02 -17.21
N GLU A 8 -24.52 -40.79 -18.08
CA GLU A 8 -25.36 -41.92 -17.68
C GLU A 8 -24.56 -43.04 -16.99
N ASN A 9 -23.30 -43.25 -17.37
CA ASN A 9 -22.41 -44.19 -16.69
C ASN A 9 -22.06 -43.72 -15.27
N ILE A 10 -21.71 -42.44 -15.09
CA ILE A 10 -21.47 -41.85 -13.75
C ILE A 10 -22.72 -42.03 -12.89
N ARG A 11 -23.90 -41.66 -13.43
CA ARG A 11 -25.19 -41.80 -12.75
C ARG A 11 -25.45 -43.23 -12.30
N LYS A 12 -25.31 -44.20 -13.22
CA LYS A 12 -25.53 -45.63 -12.92
C LYS A 12 -24.57 -46.14 -11.84
N ARG A 13 -23.29 -45.77 -11.90
CA ARG A 13 -22.29 -46.20 -10.89
C ARG A 13 -22.66 -45.71 -9.50
N GLN A 14 -23.05 -44.44 -9.36
CA GLN A 14 -23.45 -43.90 -8.07
C GLN A 14 -24.72 -44.58 -7.55
N LEU A 15 -25.75 -44.75 -8.39
CA LEU A 15 -27.00 -45.42 -7.99
C LEU A 15 -26.85 -46.91 -7.69
N SER A 16 -25.84 -47.58 -8.26
CA SER A 16 -25.51 -48.98 -7.97
C SER A 16 -24.76 -49.18 -6.65
N SER A 17 -24.38 -48.09 -5.97
CA SER A 17 -23.72 -48.14 -4.67
C SER A 17 -24.72 -48.50 -3.56
N ASP A 18 -24.22 -49.02 -2.44
CA ASP A 18 -25.03 -49.39 -1.29
C ASP A 18 -25.86 -48.20 -0.78
N LYS A 19 -27.20 -48.33 -0.84
CA LYS A 19 -28.13 -47.25 -0.53
C LYS A 19 -28.20 -46.95 0.98
N GLU A 20 -28.17 -47.98 1.80
CA GLU A 20 -28.45 -47.90 3.24
C GLU A 20 -27.25 -47.41 4.04
N PHE A 21 -26.03 -47.70 3.58
CA PHE A 21 -24.82 -47.34 4.29
C PHE A 21 -23.98 -46.30 3.53
N VAL A 22 -23.70 -46.52 2.24
CA VAL A 22 -22.76 -45.67 1.48
C VAL A 22 -23.42 -44.37 1.02
N LEU A 23 -24.59 -44.45 0.38
CA LEU A 23 -25.28 -43.25 -0.12
C LEU A 23 -25.85 -42.41 1.03
N ASP A 24 -26.38 -43.03 2.08
CA ASP A 24 -26.84 -42.32 3.28
C ASP A 24 -25.70 -41.60 4.00
N SER A 25 -24.58 -42.30 4.26
CA SER A 25 -23.39 -41.68 4.87
C SER A 25 -22.82 -40.55 4.01
N LEU A 26 -22.85 -40.69 2.68
CA LEU A 26 -22.40 -39.66 1.74
C LEU A 26 -23.32 -38.43 1.79
N THR A 27 -24.63 -38.65 1.87
CA THR A 27 -25.62 -37.57 1.98
C THR A 27 -25.44 -36.81 3.29
N GLY A 28 -25.28 -37.53 4.42
CA GLY A 28 -24.96 -36.93 5.71
C GLY A 28 -23.62 -36.17 5.72
N ALA A 29 -22.61 -36.65 4.99
CA ALA A 29 -21.33 -35.94 4.85
C ALA A 29 -21.46 -34.65 4.03
N ILE A 30 -22.21 -34.68 2.91
CA ILE A 30 -22.49 -33.50 2.09
C ILE A 30 -23.27 -32.45 2.91
N ASP A 31 -24.32 -32.86 3.63
CA ASP A 31 -25.11 -31.97 4.47
C ASP A 31 -24.27 -31.32 5.59
N ARG A 32 -23.41 -32.11 6.26
CA ARG A 32 -22.48 -31.58 7.26
C ARG A 32 -21.47 -30.61 6.65
N LEU A 33 -20.92 -30.90 5.47
CA LEU A 33 -20.01 -29.99 4.77
C LEU A 33 -20.73 -28.67 4.43
N GLN A 34 -21.95 -28.73 3.90
CA GLN A 34 -22.75 -27.55 3.59
C GLN A 34 -23.05 -26.70 4.85
N LYS A 35 -23.32 -27.34 5.99
CA LYS A 35 -23.53 -26.65 7.27
C LYS A 35 -22.23 -26.12 7.91
N ALA A 36 -21.10 -26.79 7.66
CA ALA A 36 -19.78 -26.40 8.16
C ALA A 36 -19.11 -25.27 7.36
N PHE A 37 -19.55 -25.03 6.11
CA PHE A 37 -19.16 -23.89 5.29
C PHE A 37 -20.32 -22.88 5.17
N PRO A 38 -20.63 -22.10 6.22
CA PRO A 38 -21.76 -21.18 6.22
C PRO A 38 -21.41 -19.92 5.41
N ARG A 39 -21.36 -20.00 4.08
CA ARG A 39 -20.98 -18.84 3.25
C ARG A 39 -21.78 -18.77 1.96
N TYR A 40 -22.96 -18.16 2.07
CA TYR A 40 -23.66 -17.60 0.91
C TYR A 40 -22.81 -16.51 0.21
N GLU A 41 -21.89 -15.87 0.93
CA GLU A 41 -21.22 -14.61 0.56
C GLU A 41 -19.95 -14.76 -0.31
N SER A 42 -19.72 -15.89 -0.99
CA SER A 42 -18.47 -16.08 -1.76
C SER A 42 -18.55 -17.07 -2.92
N PHE A 43 -19.75 -17.53 -3.27
CA PHE A 43 -19.87 -18.53 -4.32
C PHE A 43 -19.55 -17.93 -5.70
N LEU A 44 -19.82 -16.63 -5.93
CA LEU A 44 -19.49 -15.97 -7.21
C LEU A 44 -17.97 -15.90 -7.41
N MET A 45 -17.21 -15.69 -6.34
CA MET A 45 -15.75 -15.68 -6.40
C MET A 45 -15.16 -17.04 -6.79
N GLU A 46 -15.77 -18.15 -6.36
CA GLU A 46 -15.39 -19.49 -6.82
C GLU A 46 -15.64 -19.65 -8.33
N PHE A 47 -16.67 -19.01 -8.89
CA PHE A 47 -16.88 -19.00 -10.34
C PHE A 47 -15.84 -18.14 -11.09
N VAL A 48 -15.50 -16.95 -10.56
CA VAL A 48 -14.41 -16.11 -11.10
C VAL A 48 -13.12 -16.92 -11.18
N GLN A 49 -12.78 -17.63 -10.10
CA GLN A 49 -11.58 -18.45 -10.03
C GLN A 49 -11.61 -19.66 -10.98
N ASN A 50 -12.72 -20.39 -11.02
CA ASN A 50 -12.86 -21.53 -11.92
C ASN A 50 -12.74 -21.11 -13.39
N ALA A 51 -13.26 -19.92 -13.74
CA ALA A 51 -13.08 -19.33 -15.05
C ALA A 51 -11.61 -18.96 -15.32
N ASP A 52 -10.92 -18.31 -14.36
CA ASP A 52 -9.50 -17.97 -14.49
C ASP A 52 -8.61 -19.20 -14.69
N ASP A 53 -8.85 -20.28 -13.92
CA ASP A 53 -8.18 -21.58 -14.07
C ASP A 53 -8.44 -22.23 -15.43
N ALA A 54 -9.67 -22.11 -15.93
CA ALA A 54 -10.05 -22.57 -17.25
C ALA A 54 -9.42 -21.72 -18.36
N LYS A 55 -8.60 -20.71 -18.01
CA LYS A 55 -7.98 -19.75 -18.91
C LYS A 55 -8.99 -18.89 -19.66
N SER A 56 -10.10 -18.58 -19.01
CA SER A 56 -11.08 -17.61 -19.49
C SER A 56 -10.48 -16.20 -19.50
N THR A 57 -10.79 -15.43 -20.55
CA THR A 57 -10.47 -14.01 -20.63
C THR A 57 -11.63 -13.12 -20.19
N SER A 58 -12.86 -13.64 -20.27
CA SER A 58 -14.08 -12.91 -19.94
C SER A 58 -15.06 -13.75 -19.13
N LEU A 59 -15.52 -13.21 -18.00
CA LEU A 59 -16.62 -13.73 -17.19
C LEU A 59 -17.84 -12.80 -17.30
N ARG A 60 -19.04 -13.37 -17.41
CA ARG A 60 -20.29 -12.62 -17.35
C ARG A 60 -21.22 -13.24 -16.29
N ILE A 61 -21.84 -12.39 -15.48
CA ILE A 61 -22.81 -12.75 -14.44
C ILE A 61 -24.10 -12.00 -14.79
N GLU A 62 -25.21 -12.73 -14.89
CA GLU A 62 -26.51 -12.16 -15.20
C GLU A 62 -27.53 -12.56 -14.14
N ILE A 63 -28.30 -11.58 -13.68
CA ILE A 63 -29.40 -11.74 -12.74
C ILE A 63 -30.69 -11.37 -13.47
N LYS A 64 -31.65 -12.30 -13.51
CA LYS A 64 -32.97 -12.09 -14.14
C LYS A 64 -34.05 -12.86 -13.39
N GLY A 65 -34.85 -12.17 -12.60
CA GLY A 65 -35.76 -12.78 -11.64
C GLY A 65 -35.02 -13.74 -10.71
N ASP A 66 -35.60 -14.92 -10.49
CA ASP A 66 -35.04 -15.92 -9.58
C ASP A 66 -33.98 -16.83 -10.24
N VAL A 67 -33.25 -16.34 -11.25
CA VAL A 67 -32.24 -17.12 -11.98
C VAL A 67 -30.95 -16.32 -12.13
N ILE A 68 -29.84 -16.91 -11.67
CA ILE A 68 -28.49 -16.42 -11.99
C ILE A 68 -27.95 -17.22 -13.17
N ARG A 69 -27.34 -16.54 -14.13
CA ARG A 69 -26.55 -17.17 -15.20
C ARG A 69 -25.11 -16.70 -15.13
N ILE A 70 -24.17 -17.62 -15.22
CA ILE A 70 -22.74 -17.33 -15.19
C ILE A 70 -22.09 -17.94 -16.43
N TYR A 71 -21.33 -17.13 -17.14
CA TYR A 71 -20.72 -17.46 -18.42
C TYR A 71 -19.23 -17.20 -18.37
N ASN A 72 -18.46 -18.10 -18.97
CA ASN A 72 -17.04 -17.88 -19.23
C ASN A 72 -16.61 -18.49 -20.56
N ASP A 73 -15.64 -17.84 -21.19
CA ASP A 73 -15.02 -18.25 -22.47
C ASP A 73 -13.80 -19.17 -22.29
N GLY A 74 -13.63 -19.75 -21.11
CA GLY A 74 -12.55 -20.66 -20.80
C GLY A 74 -12.65 -22.00 -21.51
N LYS A 75 -11.68 -22.88 -21.24
CA LYS A 75 -11.66 -24.25 -21.76
C LYS A 75 -12.95 -25.00 -21.37
N PRO A 76 -13.62 -25.66 -22.33
CA PRO A 76 -14.76 -26.52 -22.03
C PRO A 76 -14.38 -27.70 -21.13
N PHE A 77 -15.37 -28.26 -20.44
CA PHE A 77 -15.21 -29.40 -19.55
C PHE A 77 -14.67 -30.63 -20.30
N SER A 78 -13.67 -31.26 -19.72
CA SER A 78 -13.21 -32.61 -20.09
C SER A 78 -13.97 -33.71 -19.32
N GLU A 79 -13.80 -34.97 -19.73
CA GLU A 79 -14.33 -36.12 -18.98
C GLU A 79 -13.87 -36.11 -17.51
N GLU A 80 -12.61 -35.74 -17.23
CA GLU A 80 -12.12 -35.72 -15.86
C GLU A 80 -12.70 -34.55 -15.06
N ASP A 81 -12.99 -33.40 -15.68
CA ASP A 81 -13.69 -32.28 -15.02
C ASP A 81 -15.11 -32.71 -14.60
N VAL A 82 -15.86 -33.33 -15.53
CA VAL A 82 -17.21 -33.89 -15.26
C VAL A 82 -17.16 -34.92 -14.14
N LYS A 83 -16.18 -35.84 -14.17
CA LYS A 83 -16.02 -36.84 -13.12
C LYS A 83 -15.64 -36.22 -11.77
N SER A 84 -14.86 -35.14 -11.78
CA SER A 84 -14.38 -34.45 -10.58
C SER A 84 -15.51 -33.66 -9.92
N ILE A 85 -16.32 -32.95 -10.71
CA ILE A 85 -17.49 -32.23 -10.20
C ILE A 85 -18.56 -33.19 -9.66
N CYS A 86 -18.59 -34.45 -10.11
CA CYS A 86 -19.46 -35.51 -9.59
C CYS A 86 -18.87 -36.29 -8.39
N LYS A 87 -17.75 -35.86 -7.79
CA LYS A 87 -17.19 -36.47 -6.56
C LYS A 87 -17.40 -35.57 -5.34
N VAL A 88 -17.26 -36.15 -4.14
CA VAL A 88 -17.23 -35.43 -2.86
C VAL A 88 -15.81 -35.44 -2.30
N GLY A 89 -15.29 -34.27 -1.93
CA GLY A 89 -14.06 -34.15 -1.12
C GLY A 89 -12.75 -34.59 -1.76
N ARG A 90 -12.71 -34.83 -3.09
CA ARG A 90 -11.47 -35.09 -3.84
C ARG A 90 -11.46 -34.32 -5.15
N SER A 91 -10.60 -33.29 -5.24
CA SER A 91 -10.29 -32.61 -6.50
C SER A 91 -9.29 -33.44 -7.32
N SER A 92 -9.42 -33.45 -8.64
CA SER A 92 -8.41 -34.01 -9.57
C SER A 92 -7.30 -33.01 -9.90
N LYS A 93 -7.49 -31.72 -9.56
CA LYS A 93 -6.51 -30.67 -9.84
C LYS A 93 -5.32 -30.81 -8.90
N THR A 94 -4.12 -30.95 -9.46
CA THR A 94 -2.89 -31.08 -8.67
C THR A 94 -2.56 -29.75 -7.98
N PRO A 95 -2.09 -29.76 -6.71
CA PRO A 95 -1.67 -28.55 -6.00
C PRO A 95 -0.57 -27.74 -6.70
N ARG A 96 0.09 -28.27 -7.73
CA ARG A 96 1.17 -27.56 -8.45
C ARG A 96 0.67 -26.34 -9.21
N ASP A 97 -0.42 -26.49 -9.97
CA ASP A 97 -0.97 -25.44 -10.85
C ASP A 97 -2.27 -24.83 -10.30
N TYR A 98 -2.88 -25.49 -9.31
CA TYR A 98 -4.16 -25.12 -8.73
C TYR A 98 -4.00 -24.74 -7.25
N ILE A 99 -4.58 -23.60 -6.88
CA ILE A 99 -4.46 -23.01 -5.54
C ILE A 99 -5.73 -23.28 -4.69
N GLY A 100 -6.84 -23.70 -5.31
CA GLY A 100 -8.09 -23.98 -4.62
C GLY A 100 -8.09 -25.25 -3.76
N TYR A 101 -8.84 -25.23 -2.66
CA TYR A 101 -8.91 -26.33 -1.70
C TYR A 101 -10.08 -27.29 -1.95
N LEU A 102 -9.85 -28.58 -1.69
CA LEU A 102 -10.83 -29.58 -1.26
C LEU A 102 -11.99 -29.98 -2.19
N GLY A 103 -12.04 -29.59 -3.47
CA GLY A 103 -13.09 -30.08 -4.38
C GLY A 103 -14.53 -29.78 -3.92
N VAL A 104 -14.68 -28.81 -3.01
CA VAL A 104 -15.95 -28.36 -2.39
C VAL A 104 -16.42 -27.01 -2.95
N GLY A 105 -15.58 -26.28 -3.69
CA GLY A 105 -15.86 -24.91 -4.17
C GLY A 105 -17.16 -24.80 -4.96
N PHE A 106 -17.34 -25.61 -6.02
CA PHE A 106 -18.60 -25.66 -6.77
C PHE A 106 -19.79 -26.11 -5.92
N LYS A 107 -19.59 -26.94 -4.90
CA LYS A 107 -20.68 -27.49 -4.08
C LYS A 107 -21.40 -26.41 -3.25
N SER A 108 -20.81 -25.23 -3.11
CA SER A 108 -21.47 -24.05 -2.52
C SER A 108 -22.73 -23.63 -3.29
N VAL A 109 -22.81 -23.93 -4.59
CA VAL A 109 -23.99 -23.61 -5.42
C VAL A 109 -25.29 -24.24 -4.90
N PHE A 110 -25.19 -25.38 -4.22
CA PHE A 110 -26.34 -26.07 -3.65
C PHE A 110 -26.91 -25.36 -2.40
N LEU A 111 -26.21 -24.37 -1.86
CA LEU A 111 -26.77 -23.47 -0.86
C LEU A 111 -27.84 -22.56 -1.48
N ILE A 112 -27.75 -22.25 -2.77
CA ILE A 112 -28.65 -21.31 -3.44
C ILE A 112 -29.57 -21.95 -4.49
N SER A 113 -29.21 -23.10 -5.05
CA SER A 113 -29.99 -23.77 -6.09
C SER A 113 -30.20 -25.26 -5.81
N ASN A 114 -31.42 -25.73 -6.02
CA ASN A 114 -31.77 -27.16 -6.00
C ASN A 114 -31.66 -27.83 -7.39
N CYS A 115 -31.44 -27.05 -8.44
CA CYS A 115 -31.44 -27.52 -9.82
C CYS A 115 -30.37 -26.81 -10.70
N PRO A 116 -29.07 -26.78 -10.30
CA PRO A 116 -28.06 -26.12 -11.13
C PRO A 116 -27.82 -26.90 -12.42
N GLU A 117 -27.77 -26.17 -13.54
CA GLU A 117 -27.50 -26.70 -14.87
C GLU A 117 -26.10 -26.27 -15.35
N ILE A 118 -25.43 -27.16 -16.08
CA ILE A 118 -24.08 -26.96 -16.62
C ILE A 118 -24.10 -27.32 -18.09
N HIS A 119 -23.71 -26.36 -18.93
CA HIS A 119 -23.50 -26.57 -20.36
C HIS A 119 -22.08 -26.16 -20.70
N SER A 120 -21.25 -27.11 -21.14
CA SER A 120 -19.85 -26.86 -21.45
C SER A 120 -19.37 -27.78 -22.56
N GLY A 121 -19.09 -27.21 -23.72
CA GLY A 121 -18.70 -27.97 -24.91
C GLY A 121 -19.75 -29.00 -25.28
N ALA A 122 -19.43 -30.29 -25.17
CA ALA A 122 -20.32 -31.39 -25.51
C ALA A 122 -21.09 -31.97 -24.30
N TYR A 123 -20.91 -31.41 -23.09
CA TYR A 123 -21.59 -31.86 -21.88
C TYR A 123 -22.72 -30.91 -21.51
N HIS A 124 -23.93 -31.46 -21.38
CA HIS A 124 -25.13 -30.75 -20.97
C HIS A 124 -25.85 -31.57 -19.91
N PHE A 125 -25.73 -31.17 -18.65
CA PHE A 125 -26.26 -31.93 -17.52
C PHE A 125 -26.63 -31.01 -16.36
N LYS A 126 -27.50 -31.50 -15.49
CA LYS A 126 -27.90 -30.83 -14.25
C LYS A 126 -27.78 -31.74 -13.05
N PHE A 127 -27.79 -31.13 -11.87
CA PHE A 127 -28.09 -31.81 -10.61
C PHE A 127 -29.47 -31.34 -10.18
N ASP A 128 -30.38 -32.25 -9.83
CA ASP A 128 -31.78 -31.89 -9.56
C ASP A 128 -32.27 -32.61 -8.31
N LYS A 129 -32.60 -31.85 -7.25
CA LYS A 129 -33.14 -32.40 -6.01
C LYS A 129 -34.51 -33.05 -6.22
N ASN A 130 -35.33 -32.51 -7.13
CA ASN A 130 -36.70 -32.94 -7.34
C ASN A 130 -36.81 -34.16 -8.28
N ALA A 131 -35.70 -34.61 -8.85
CA ALA A 131 -35.65 -35.80 -9.69
C ALA A 131 -35.64 -37.13 -8.90
N TRP A 132 -35.78 -37.08 -7.57
CA TRP A 132 -35.64 -38.23 -6.67
C TRP A 132 -36.81 -38.32 -5.69
N ASP A 133 -37.31 -39.54 -5.46
CA ASP A 133 -38.42 -39.80 -4.54
C ASP A 133 -38.03 -39.55 -3.06
N ASP A 134 -36.77 -39.83 -2.71
CA ASP A 134 -36.20 -39.61 -1.37
C ASP A 134 -34.89 -38.81 -1.48
N PRO A 135 -34.98 -37.49 -1.68
CA PRO A 135 -33.81 -36.62 -1.86
C PRO A 135 -33.00 -36.41 -0.58
N GLU A 136 -33.53 -36.77 0.60
CA GLU A 136 -32.83 -36.64 1.88
C GLU A 136 -31.86 -37.79 2.13
N HIS A 137 -32.06 -38.95 1.48
CA HIS A 137 -31.14 -40.10 1.51
C HIS A 137 -30.48 -40.37 0.14
N THR A 138 -30.69 -39.47 -0.82
CA THR A 138 -30.08 -39.54 -2.15
C THR A 138 -29.07 -38.40 -2.33
N PRO A 139 -27.78 -38.68 -2.63
CA PRO A 139 -26.76 -37.65 -2.80
C PRO A 139 -26.86 -36.99 -4.19
N TRP A 140 -28.00 -36.37 -4.48
CA TRP A 140 -28.34 -35.77 -5.77
C TRP A 140 -27.34 -34.68 -6.21
N GLN A 141 -26.62 -34.06 -5.27
CA GLN A 141 -25.58 -33.06 -5.51
C GLN A 141 -24.34 -33.60 -6.26
N VAL A 142 -24.22 -34.92 -6.40
CA VAL A 142 -23.13 -35.57 -7.13
C VAL A 142 -23.59 -36.50 -8.23
N ILE A 143 -24.90 -36.74 -8.36
CA ILE A 143 -25.49 -37.60 -9.39
C ILE A 143 -25.94 -36.73 -10.57
N PRO A 144 -25.21 -36.72 -11.71
CA PRO A 144 -25.58 -35.89 -12.85
C PRO A 144 -26.77 -36.48 -13.62
N ILE A 145 -27.59 -35.61 -14.20
CA ILE A 145 -28.72 -35.95 -15.07
C ILE A 145 -28.52 -35.25 -16.41
N TRP A 146 -28.52 -36.01 -17.51
CA TRP A 146 -28.37 -35.45 -18.84
C TRP A 146 -29.55 -34.53 -19.21
N ILE A 147 -29.26 -33.44 -19.94
CA ILE A 147 -30.26 -32.52 -20.49
C ILE A 147 -30.41 -32.80 -21.99
N ASP A 148 -31.60 -33.24 -22.41
CA ASP A 148 -31.89 -33.57 -23.81
C ASP A 148 -32.24 -32.33 -24.65
N GLU A 149 -32.94 -31.36 -24.05
CA GLU A 149 -33.38 -30.13 -24.72
C GLU A 149 -32.68 -28.93 -24.08
N TYR A 150 -31.88 -28.22 -24.87
CA TYR A 150 -31.17 -27.02 -24.45
C TYR A 150 -31.08 -26.02 -25.60
N ASN A 151 -31.01 -24.73 -25.28
CA ASN A 151 -30.93 -23.70 -26.31
C ASN A 151 -29.55 -23.72 -26.98
N THR A 152 -29.49 -24.16 -28.24
CA THR A 152 -28.23 -24.31 -28.98
C THR A 152 -27.71 -22.99 -29.56
N GLU A 153 -28.56 -21.96 -29.71
CA GLU A 153 -28.16 -20.67 -30.27
C GLU A 153 -27.24 -19.87 -29.33
N GLU A 154 -27.36 -20.14 -28.03
CA GLU A 154 -26.62 -19.48 -26.95
C GLU A 154 -25.23 -20.10 -26.69
N LEU A 155 -25.00 -21.38 -26.99
CA LEU A 155 -23.87 -22.16 -26.46
C LEU A 155 -22.60 -22.21 -27.32
N LYS A 156 -22.25 -21.13 -28.03
CA LYS A 156 -21.04 -21.16 -28.90
C LYS A 156 -19.76 -21.05 -28.07
N LYS A 157 -19.12 -22.21 -27.82
CA LYS A 157 -17.75 -22.40 -27.26
C LYS A 157 -17.52 -21.94 -25.81
N GLU A 158 -18.57 -21.60 -25.09
CA GLU A 158 -18.49 -21.09 -23.72
C GLU A 158 -18.98 -22.13 -22.71
N THR A 159 -18.64 -21.93 -21.44
CA THR A 159 -19.20 -22.67 -20.31
C THR A 159 -20.26 -21.85 -19.61
N TRP A 160 -21.44 -22.44 -19.46
CA TRP A 160 -22.65 -21.83 -18.95
C TRP A 160 -23.08 -22.55 -17.68
N PHE A 161 -23.33 -21.77 -16.63
CA PHE A 161 -24.00 -22.23 -15.41
C PHE A 161 -25.32 -21.50 -15.29
N ILE A 162 -26.42 -22.26 -15.19
CA ILE A 162 -27.76 -21.72 -14.99
C ILE A 162 -28.22 -22.16 -13.61
N LEU A 163 -28.49 -21.19 -12.74
CA LEU A 163 -28.74 -21.41 -11.32
C LEU A 163 -30.13 -20.86 -10.95
N PRO A 164 -31.20 -21.66 -11.12
CA PRO A 164 -32.50 -21.33 -10.57
C PRO A 164 -32.41 -21.30 -9.04
N LEU A 165 -32.83 -20.19 -8.42
CA LEU A 165 -32.79 -20.04 -6.97
C LEU A 165 -33.83 -20.95 -6.32
N LYS A 166 -33.45 -21.58 -5.20
CA LYS A 166 -34.36 -22.45 -4.44
C LYS A 166 -35.46 -21.66 -3.74
N THR A 167 -35.22 -20.39 -3.41
CA THR A 167 -36.24 -19.46 -2.92
C THR A 167 -35.94 -18.02 -3.41
N PRO A 168 -36.97 -17.19 -3.69
CA PRO A 168 -36.77 -15.83 -4.18
C PRO A 168 -36.00 -14.91 -3.23
N GLU A 169 -36.08 -15.11 -1.91
CA GLU A 169 -35.44 -14.24 -0.91
C GLU A 169 -33.91 -14.26 -0.96
N LEU A 170 -33.33 -15.22 -1.69
CA LEU A 170 -31.88 -15.30 -1.90
C LEU A 170 -31.37 -14.23 -2.87
N ILE A 171 -32.24 -13.67 -3.73
CA ILE A 171 -31.85 -12.70 -4.75
C ILE A 171 -31.17 -11.47 -4.14
N GLU A 172 -31.71 -10.95 -3.04
CA GLU A 172 -31.16 -9.78 -2.34
C GLU A 172 -29.76 -10.04 -1.79
N LYS A 173 -29.48 -11.28 -1.35
CA LYS A 173 -28.13 -11.65 -0.88
C LYS A 173 -27.12 -11.69 -2.03
N ILE A 174 -27.54 -12.17 -3.20
CA ILE A 174 -26.70 -12.23 -4.40
C ILE A 174 -26.45 -10.81 -4.93
N LYS A 175 -27.49 -9.97 -4.94
CA LYS A 175 -27.37 -8.55 -5.30
C LYS A 175 -26.39 -7.82 -4.40
N GLU A 176 -26.36 -8.13 -3.10
CA GLU A 176 -25.35 -7.61 -2.18
C GLU A 176 -23.92 -8.06 -2.54
N GLU A 177 -23.72 -9.33 -2.95
CA GLU A 177 -22.41 -9.91 -3.31
C GLU A 177 -21.80 -9.30 -4.60
N ILE A 178 -22.63 -8.82 -5.54
CA ILE A 178 -22.13 -8.19 -6.78
C ILE A 178 -21.77 -6.70 -6.63
N LYS A 179 -22.08 -6.09 -5.47
CA LYS A 179 -21.75 -4.69 -5.21
C LYS A 179 -20.24 -4.46 -5.13
N PRO A 180 -19.75 -3.24 -5.40
CA PRO A 180 -18.32 -2.91 -5.39
C PRO A 180 -17.59 -3.25 -4.09
N GLU A 181 -18.29 -3.27 -2.95
CA GLU A 181 -17.73 -3.59 -1.63
C GLU A 181 -17.31 -5.05 -1.51
N HIS A 182 -18.03 -5.96 -2.19
CA HIS A 182 -17.75 -7.41 -2.16
C HIS A 182 -17.01 -7.86 -3.42
N MET A 183 -17.43 -7.35 -4.59
CA MET A 183 -16.81 -7.63 -5.88
C MET A 183 -16.06 -6.40 -6.38
N ASN A 184 -14.97 -6.04 -5.69
CA ASN A 184 -14.17 -4.86 -6.03
C ASN A 184 -13.42 -5.03 -7.36
N ASN A 185 -13.09 -3.91 -8.01
CA ASN A 185 -12.40 -3.95 -9.30
C ASN A 185 -10.94 -4.45 -9.19
N ARG A 186 -10.30 -4.27 -8.02
CA ARG A 186 -8.90 -4.61 -7.72
C ARG A 186 -8.63 -6.10 -7.82
N MET A 187 -9.65 -6.96 -7.64
CA MET A 187 -9.49 -8.41 -7.79
C MET A 187 -8.88 -8.81 -9.14
N LEU A 188 -9.15 -8.03 -10.20
CA LEU A 188 -8.62 -8.31 -11.53
C LEU A 188 -7.09 -8.32 -11.57
N LEU A 189 -6.41 -7.57 -10.69
CA LEU A 189 -4.93 -7.52 -10.62
C LEU A 189 -4.32 -8.88 -10.31
N PHE A 190 -5.05 -9.71 -9.57
CA PHE A 190 -4.57 -10.99 -9.06
C PHE A 190 -5.02 -12.19 -9.89
N LEU A 191 -5.94 -11.97 -10.84
CA LEU A 191 -6.35 -12.97 -11.82
C LEU A 191 -5.32 -13.05 -12.95
N ARG A 192 -5.05 -14.27 -13.43
CA ARG A 192 -3.99 -14.53 -14.41
C ARG A 192 -4.46 -14.36 -15.85
N ASN A 193 -5.69 -14.79 -16.14
CA ASN A 193 -6.24 -14.88 -17.48
C ASN A 193 -7.45 -13.96 -17.66
N ILE A 194 -8.27 -13.76 -16.63
CA ILE A 194 -9.45 -12.90 -16.73
C ILE A 194 -9.00 -11.45 -16.91
N GLU A 195 -9.50 -10.85 -17.99
CA GLU A 195 -9.31 -9.45 -18.35
C GLU A 195 -10.61 -8.66 -18.19
N LYS A 196 -11.77 -9.33 -18.29
CA LYS A 196 -13.08 -8.68 -18.25
C LYS A 196 -14.06 -9.43 -17.35
N ILE A 197 -14.77 -8.69 -16.50
CA ILE A 197 -15.94 -9.18 -15.76
C ILE A 197 -17.12 -8.27 -16.09
N THR A 198 -18.23 -8.84 -16.52
CA THR A 198 -19.48 -8.09 -16.78
C THR A 198 -20.58 -8.62 -15.88
N ILE A 199 -21.27 -7.73 -15.18
CA ILE A 199 -22.37 -8.04 -14.28
C ILE A 199 -23.59 -7.31 -14.81
N VAL A 200 -24.67 -8.04 -15.08
CA VAL A 200 -25.92 -7.44 -15.56
C VAL A 200 -27.06 -7.86 -14.65
N ASP A 201 -27.67 -6.88 -14.01
CA ASP A 201 -28.93 -7.03 -13.30
C ASP A 201 -30.06 -6.56 -14.22
N TYR A 202 -30.79 -7.51 -14.81
CA TYR A 202 -31.91 -7.19 -15.69
C TYR A 202 -33.12 -6.65 -14.93
N ASP A 203 -33.25 -6.96 -13.64
CA ASP A 203 -34.38 -6.53 -12.81
C ASP A 203 -34.21 -5.05 -12.43
N GLU A 204 -32.97 -4.61 -12.23
CA GLU A 204 -32.63 -3.20 -11.95
C GLU A 204 -32.18 -2.43 -13.20
N SER A 205 -32.05 -3.10 -14.35
CA SER A 205 -31.51 -2.51 -15.59
C SER A 205 -30.12 -1.87 -15.41
N VAL A 206 -29.25 -2.56 -14.65
CA VAL A 206 -27.88 -2.11 -14.38
C VAL A 206 -26.88 -3.06 -15.05
N GLU A 207 -25.95 -2.50 -15.82
CA GLU A 207 -24.75 -3.21 -16.31
C GLU A 207 -23.51 -2.60 -15.67
N ARG A 208 -22.74 -3.41 -14.94
CA ARG A 208 -21.42 -3.08 -14.40
C ARG A 208 -20.35 -3.86 -15.14
N ARG A 209 -19.30 -3.19 -15.63
CA ARG A 209 -18.24 -3.78 -16.43
C ARG A 209 -16.86 -3.41 -15.91
N LEU A 210 -16.09 -4.42 -15.52
CA LEU A 210 -14.71 -4.32 -15.04
C LEU A 210 -13.77 -4.78 -16.15
N VAL A 211 -12.77 -3.96 -16.49
CA VAL A 211 -11.81 -4.25 -17.57
C VAL A 211 -10.39 -3.98 -17.11
N LYS A 212 -9.54 -5.00 -17.15
CA LYS A 212 -8.09 -4.91 -16.94
C LYS A 212 -7.38 -4.80 -18.28
N SER A 213 -6.42 -3.90 -18.39
CA SER A 213 -5.60 -3.73 -19.58
C SER A 213 -4.14 -3.51 -19.19
N LEU A 214 -3.23 -4.25 -19.84
CA LEU A 214 -1.79 -4.05 -19.69
C LEU A 214 -1.37 -2.77 -20.45
N LEU A 215 -0.78 -1.80 -19.75
CA LEU A 215 -0.25 -0.56 -20.34
C LEU A 215 1.23 -0.67 -20.68
N SER A 216 2.02 -1.28 -19.79
CA SER A 216 3.47 -1.41 -19.96
C SER A 216 3.98 -2.66 -19.26
N LYS A 217 5.06 -3.23 -19.79
CA LYS A 217 5.73 -4.40 -19.22
C LYS A 217 7.23 -4.30 -19.44
N THR A 218 7.99 -4.47 -18.36
CA THR A 218 9.45 -4.54 -18.35
C THR A 218 9.90 -5.94 -17.89
N SER A 219 11.20 -6.14 -17.71
CA SER A 219 11.74 -7.33 -17.04
C SER A 219 11.31 -7.45 -15.58
N ASP A 220 11.09 -6.31 -14.91
CA ASP A 220 10.95 -6.25 -13.45
C ASP A 220 9.52 -5.99 -13.01
N TYR A 221 8.72 -5.28 -13.82
CA TYR A 221 7.36 -4.88 -13.46
C TYR A 221 6.38 -4.79 -14.63
N GLU A 222 5.10 -4.76 -14.30
CA GLU A 222 3.98 -4.55 -15.20
C GLU A 222 3.14 -3.37 -14.72
N ILE A 223 2.61 -2.56 -15.63
CA ILE A 223 1.63 -1.51 -15.31
C ILE A 223 0.30 -1.92 -15.92
N TYR A 224 -0.72 -2.08 -15.09
CA TYR A 224 -2.09 -2.34 -15.50
C TYR A 224 -2.97 -1.13 -15.25
N GLN A 225 -4.01 -1.02 -16.07
CA GLN A 225 -5.11 -0.11 -15.84
C GLN A 225 -6.39 -0.91 -15.67
N ILE A 226 -7.16 -0.58 -14.65
CA ILE A 226 -8.49 -1.13 -14.40
C ILE A 226 -9.50 -0.03 -14.68
N ARG A 227 -10.46 -0.30 -15.56
CA ARG A 227 -11.60 0.58 -15.82
C ARG A 227 -12.88 -0.08 -15.35
N GLU A 228 -13.69 0.69 -14.67
CA GLU A 228 -15.01 0.29 -14.21
C GLU A 228 -16.05 1.17 -14.89
N HIS A 229 -17.02 0.53 -15.56
CA HIS A 229 -18.13 1.22 -16.19
C HIS A 229 -19.44 0.77 -15.56
N VAL A 230 -20.38 1.69 -15.37
CA VAL A 230 -21.76 1.40 -14.97
C VAL A 230 -22.67 2.04 -16.01
N ASN A 231 -23.52 1.24 -16.65
CA ASN A 231 -24.42 1.67 -17.74
C ASN A 231 -23.67 2.47 -18.82
N GLU A 232 -22.53 1.93 -19.27
CA GLU A 232 -21.59 2.53 -20.24
C GLU A 232 -20.81 3.76 -19.78
N GLU A 233 -21.17 4.37 -18.64
CA GLU A 233 -20.43 5.49 -18.06
C GLU A 233 -19.19 5.01 -17.30
N LEU A 234 -18.04 5.65 -17.52
CA LEU A 234 -16.80 5.35 -16.80
C LEU A 234 -16.89 5.92 -15.37
N VAL A 235 -16.90 5.06 -14.36
CA VAL A 235 -16.99 5.45 -12.94
C VAL A 235 -15.66 5.38 -12.20
N SER A 236 -14.75 4.48 -12.61
CA SER A 236 -13.39 4.42 -12.05
C SER A 236 -12.36 4.09 -13.12
N LYS A 237 -11.15 4.63 -12.94
CA LYS A 237 -9.98 4.37 -13.77
C LYS A 237 -8.73 4.37 -12.88
N ASP A 238 -8.29 3.19 -12.48
CA ASP A 238 -7.16 3.00 -11.57
C ASP A 238 -5.95 2.45 -12.33
N ARG A 239 -4.74 2.91 -11.96
CA ARG A 239 -3.47 2.38 -12.47
C ARG A 239 -2.68 1.70 -11.36
N TRP A 240 -2.05 0.58 -11.72
CA TRP A 240 -1.38 -0.30 -10.77
C TRP A 240 -0.03 -0.76 -11.33
N LEU A 241 1.01 -0.53 -10.55
CA LEU A 241 2.36 -1.03 -10.77
C LEU A 241 2.53 -2.36 -10.04
N ILE A 242 2.81 -3.43 -10.76
CA ILE A 242 2.87 -4.80 -10.24
C ILE A 242 4.27 -5.38 -10.39
N PHE A 243 4.79 -5.95 -9.30
CA PHE A 243 6.00 -6.76 -9.27
C PHE A 243 5.63 -8.21 -8.94
N ARG A 244 6.24 -9.18 -9.63
CA ARG A 244 6.00 -10.62 -9.45
C ARG A 244 7.32 -11.36 -9.28
N ARG A 245 7.33 -12.40 -8.46
CA ARG A 245 8.49 -13.29 -8.31
C ARG A 245 8.04 -14.72 -8.10
N VAL A 246 8.66 -15.65 -8.82
CA VAL A 246 8.50 -17.09 -8.58
C VAL A 246 9.60 -17.56 -7.63
N CYS A 247 9.18 -18.05 -6.47
CA CYS A 247 10.03 -18.48 -5.37
C CYS A 247 10.01 -20.01 -5.25
N SER A 248 11.16 -20.60 -4.96
CA SER A 248 11.26 -22.05 -4.72
C SER A 248 10.91 -22.37 -3.27
N VAL A 249 10.04 -23.36 -3.05
CA VAL A 249 9.60 -23.76 -1.71
C VAL A 249 10.76 -24.45 -0.98
N PRO A 250 11.23 -23.95 0.18
CA PRO A 250 12.31 -24.56 0.95
C PRO A 250 11.93 -25.96 1.46
N LEU A 251 12.90 -26.86 1.59
CA LEU A 251 12.65 -28.23 2.07
C LEU A 251 11.98 -28.26 3.45
N GLN A 252 12.48 -27.45 4.37
CA GLN A 252 11.91 -27.28 5.72
C GLN A 252 10.43 -26.85 5.71
N VAL A 253 10.02 -26.03 4.74
CA VAL A 253 8.61 -25.63 4.58
C VAL A 253 7.79 -26.79 4.04
N LYS A 254 8.30 -27.59 3.11
CA LYS A 254 7.61 -28.80 2.62
C LYS A 254 7.43 -29.86 3.71
N GLU A 255 8.38 -29.93 4.63
CA GLU A 255 8.37 -30.94 5.70
C GLU A 255 7.46 -30.57 6.87
N ASP A 256 7.04 -29.31 6.97
CA ASP A 256 6.12 -28.79 7.97
C ASP A 256 4.79 -29.55 7.99
N TYR A 257 4.28 -29.83 9.19
CA TYR A 257 3.08 -30.64 9.37
C TYR A 257 1.83 -29.94 8.85
N VAL A 258 1.71 -28.62 9.05
CA VAL A 258 0.58 -27.83 8.53
C VAL A 258 0.64 -27.83 7.01
N THR A 259 1.82 -27.62 6.43
CA THR A 259 2.01 -27.65 4.96
C THR A 259 1.58 -28.98 4.36
N LYS A 260 1.89 -30.11 5.01
CA LYS A 260 1.44 -31.46 4.60
C LYS A 260 -0.07 -31.66 4.78
N GLU A 261 -0.64 -31.20 5.90
CA GLU A 261 -2.08 -31.27 6.16
C GLU A 261 -2.89 -30.54 5.08
N TRP A 262 -2.32 -29.45 4.55
CA TRP A 262 -2.88 -28.67 3.44
C TRP A 262 -2.47 -29.19 2.05
N GLU A 263 -1.86 -30.37 1.95
CA GLU A 263 -1.42 -31.04 0.71
C GLU A 263 -0.47 -30.18 -0.15
N ARG A 264 0.36 -29.34 0.48
CA ARG A 264 1.30 -28.43 -0.18
C ARG A 264 2.75 -28.91 -0.18
N ASP A 265 3.04 -30.04 0.45
CA ASP A 265 4.37 -30.66 0.52
C ASP A 265 4.95 -31.03 -0.87
N GLY A 266 4.07 -31.36 -1.83
CA GLY A 266 4.45 -31.66 -3.21
C GLY A 266 4.73 -30.43 -4.09
N VAL A 267 4.57 -29.21 -3.57
CA VAL A 267 4.76 -27.97 -4.34
C VAL A 267 6.23 -27.60 -4.43
N GLY A 268 6.72 -27.37 -5.66
CA GLY A 268 8.11 -26.95 -5.90
C GLY A 268 8.33 -25.43 -5.85
N GLN A 269 7.36 -24.66 -6.35
CA GLN A 269 7.48 -23.22 -6.53
C GLN A 269 6.14 -22.50 -6.33
N ARG A 270 6.20 -21.23 -5.94
CA ARG A 270 5.06 -20.32 -5.85
C ARG A 270 5.39 -18.90 -6.26
N GLU A 271 4.38 -18.21 -6.76
CA GLU A 271 4.46 -16.80 -7.11
C GLU A 271 4.05 -15.95 -5.91
N VAL A 272 4.79 -14.86 -5.69
CA VAL A 272 4.42 -13.74 -4.83
C VAL A 272 4.32 -12.46 -5.66
N LEU A 273 3.45 -11.55 -5.26
CA LEU A 273 3.14 -10.32 -5.99
C LEU A 273 3.00 -9.14 -5.02
N VAL A 274 3.49 -7.98 -5.45
CA VAL A 274 3.26 -6.69 -4.78
C VAL A 274 2.69 -5.72 -5.81
N ALA A 275 1.64 -4.98 -5.46
CA ALA A 275 1.02 -3.98 -6.32
C ALA A 275 0.90 -2.62 -5.63
N PHE A 276 1.38 -1.58 -6.32
CA PHE A 276 1.37 -0.19 -5.89
C PHE A 276 0.42 0.61 -6.75
N ARG A 277 -0.35 1.52 -6.15
CA ARG A 277 -1.24 2.40 -6.89
C ARG A 277 -0.45 3.52 -7.54
N LEU A 278 -0.88 3.91 -8.75
CA LEU A 278 -0.37 5.05 -9.48
C LEU A 278 -1.47 6.10 -9.68
N ASP A 279 -1.07 7.37 -9.67
CA ASP A 279 -1.94 8.49 -10.09
C ASP A 279 -2.02 8.61 -11.63
N GLU A 280 -2.64 9.69 -12.14
CA GLU A 280 -2.80 9.89 -13.58
C GLU A 280 -1.47 10.18 -14.30
N GLU A 281 -0.51 10.74 -13.57
CA GLU A 281 0.86 11.07 -13.97
C GLU A 281 1.86 9.91 -13.76
N ASP A 282 1.40 8.74 -13.31
CA ASP A 282 2.20 7.56 -12.95
C ASP A 282 3.16 7.73 -11.75
N ASN A 283 2.89 8.65 -10.83
CA ASN A 283 3.58 8.69 -9.54
C ASN A 283 2.98 7.66 -8.58
N LEU A 284 3.79 7.14 -7.66
CA LEU A 284 3.28 6.27 -6.60
C LEU A 284 2.35 7.08 -5.68
N THR A 285 1.24 6.47 -5.28
CA THR A 285 0.33 7.06 -4.29
C THR A 285 -0.02 6.05 -3.23
N GLU A 286 -0.33 6.53 -2.03
CA GLU A 286 -0.76 5.66 -0.93
C GLU A 286 -2.11 5.03 -1.29
N GLU A 287 -2.22 3.73 -1.04
CA GLU A 287 -3.51 3.08 -1.12
C GLU A 287 -4.21 3.14 0.24
N GLU A 288 -5.37 3.80 0.28
CA GLU A 288 -6.20 3.85 1.48
C GLU A 288 -6.57 2.42 1.91
N LYS A 289 -6.02 1.98 3.05
CA LYS A 289 -6.10 0.62 3.61
C LYS A 289 -5.40 -0.43 2.73
N GLY A 290 -4.07 -0.47 2.66
CA GLY A 290 -3.39 -1.55 1.92
C GLY A 290 -3.77 -2.95 2.44
N THR A 291 -4.14 -3.82 1.51
CA THR A 291 -4.80 -5.10 1.79
C THR A 291 -3.90 -6.27 1.41
N ALA A 292 -3.94 -7.33 2.22
CA ALA A 292 -3.28 -8.58 1.87
C ALA A 292 -4.27 -9.47 1.13
N HIS A 293 -4.00 -9.72 -0.13
CA HIS A 293 -4.74 -10.65 -0.97
C HIS A 293 -4.19 -12.08 -0.77
N ILE A 294 -5.01 -12.94 -0.18
CA ILE A 294 -4.60 -14.30 0.23
C ILE A 294 -4.86 -15.25 -0.94
N GLY A 295 -3.84 -15.46 -1.77
CA GLY A 295 -3.87 -16.37 -2.91
C GLY A 295 -4.95 -15.97 -3.91
N VAL A 296 -5.11 -16.70 -5.00
CA VAL A 296 -6.28 -16.50 -5.88
C VAL A 296 -7.55 -17.11 -5.27
N PHE A 297 -7.43 -17.88 -4.17
CA PHE A 297 -8.49 -18.76 -3.65
C PHE A 297 -8.80 -18.61 -2.14
N SER A 298 -8.43 -17.51 -1.50
CA SER A 298 -9.03 -17.12 -0.22
C SER A 298 -9.78 -15.80 -0.29
N PHE A 299 -10.17 -15.39 -1.50
CA PHE A 299 -11.10 -14.29 -1.74
C PHE A 299 -12.52 -14.71 -1.43
N LEU A 300 -12.76 -14.84 -0.15
CA LEU A 300 -14.00 -14.31 0.36
C LEU A 300 -13.94 -12.79 0.21
N PRO A 301 -15.08 -12.10 0.33
CA PRO A 301 -15.08 -10.91 1.14
C PRO A 301 -14.78 -11.30 2.60
N LEU A 302 -13.59 -11.87 2.86
CA LEU A 302 -12.88 -11.48 4.04
C LEU A 302 -12.74 -10.01 3.77
N LYS A 303 -13.44 -9.17 4.55
CA LYS A 303 -12.99 -7.80 4.76
C LYS A 303 -11.48 -7.85 4.66
N ASP A 304 -10.95 -7.27 3.57
CA ASP A 304 -9.54 -7.23 3.24
C ASP A 304 -8.72 -7.42 4.50
N ILE A 305 -8.05 -8.58 4.71
CA ILE A 305 -7.34 -8.76 5.99
C ILE A 305 -6.39 -7.58 6.03
N PRO A 306 -6.58 -6.63 6.97
CA PRO A 306 -5.88 -5.38 6.90
C PRO A 306 -4.43 -5.73 7.17
N SER A 307 -3.65 -5.73 6.10
CA SER A 307 -2.23 -6.05 6.17
C SER A 307 -1.52 -5.03 7.04
N GLY A 308 -2.08 -3.81 7.08
CA GLY A 308 -1.50 -2.63 7.66
C GLY A 308 -0.35 -2.09 6.80
N LEU A 309 -0.19 -2.55 5.56
CA LEU A 309 0.67 -1.97 4.53
C LEU A 309 -0.07 -0.84 3.82
N ASN A 310 0.65 0.01 3.07
CA ASN A 310 0.07 1.06 2.22
C ASN A 310 0.00 0.65 0.74
N PHE A 311 0.16 -0.65 0.47
CA PHE A 311 0.17 -1.27 -0.85
C PHE A 311 -0.42 -2.68 -0.78
N LEU A 312 -0.71 -3.27 -1.94
CA LEU A 312 -1.34 -4.58 -2.01
C LEU A 312 -0.28 -5.68 -2.13
N ILE A 313 -0.52 -6.80 -1.45
CA ILE A 313 0.31 -8.00 -1.58
C ILE A 313 -0.56 -9.17 -1.99
N GLN A 314 -0.03 -10.08 -2.80
CA GLN A 314 -0.68 -11.35 -3.09
C GLN A 314 0.31 -12.51 -3.03
N ALA A 315 -0.09 -13.55 -2.31
CA ALA A 315 0.64 -14.81 -2.26
C ALA A 315 -0.29 -15.92 -1.78
N ASP A 316 0.05 -17.17 -2.08
CA ASP A 316 -0.74 -18.37 -1.78
C ASP A 316 -0.77 -18.75 -0.28
N PHE A 317 -1.23 -17.85 0.56
CA PHE A 317 -1.30 -18.04 2.01
C PHE A 317 -2.36 -19.08 2.41
N LEU A 318 -2.04 -19.93 3.40
CA LEU A 318 -2.96 -20.88 4.02
C LEU A 318 -3.88 -20.16 5.01
N THR A 319 -5.15 -20.55 5.04
CA THR A 319 -6.18 -20.01 5.95
C THR A 319 -6.65 -21.06 6.95
N GLY A 320 -7.42 -20.70 7.97
CA GLY A 320 -8.11 -21.71 8.81
C GLY A 320 -9.20 -22.49 8.06
N PRO A 321 -9.79 -23.55 8.66
CA PRO A 321 -10.82 -24.39 8.02
C PRO A 321 -12.06 -23.61 7.57
N GLY A 322 -12.47 -22.63 8.38
CA GLY A 322 -13.55 -21.72 8.04
C GLY A 322 -13.11 -20.59 7.12
N ARG A 323 -11.87 -20.55 6.62
CA ARG A 323 -11.26 -19.49 5.80
C ARG A 323 -11.54 -18.07 6.30
N GLY A 324 -11.77 -17.87 7.60
CA GLY A 324 -12.08 -16.57 8.23
C GLY A 324 -10.83 -15.78 8.61
N GLU A 325 -9.71 -16.47 8.77
CA GLU A 325 -8.44 -15.95 9.26
C GLU A 325 -7.31 -16.72 8.59
N LEU A 326 -6.11 -16.13 8.59
CA LEU A 326 -4.89 -16.83 8.19
C LEU A 326 -4.57 -17.98 9.14
N ALA A 327 -4.02 -19.07 8.60
CA ALA A 327 -3.49 -20.15 9.42
C ALA A 327 -2.35 -19.58 10.29
N ARG A 328 -2.48 -19.73 11.60
CA ARG A 328 -1.46 -19.32 12.58
C ARG A 328 -0.38 -20.38 12.66
N GLU A 329 0.83 -19.96 13.03
CA GLU A 329 1.98 -20.86 13.28
C GLU A 329 2.33 -21.77 12.10
N CYS A 330 2.18 -21.26 10.86
CA CYS A 330 2.47 -22.01 9.65
C CYS A 330 3.73 -21.48 8.94
N LEU A 331 4.73 -22.35 8.75
CA LEU A 331 5.98 -22.01 8.06
C LEU A 331 5.76 -21.59 6.61
N TRP A 332 4.74 -22.12 5.94
CA TRP A 332 4.37 -21.72 4.58
C TRP A 332 4.03 -20.24 4.49
N ASN A 333 3.22 -19.74 5.42
CA ASN A 333 2.80 -18.34 5.45
C ASN A 333 3.97 -17.40 5.79
N ASN A 334 4.81 -17.80 6.75
CA ASN A 334 6.02 -17.04 7.10
C ASN A 334 6.95 -16.94 5.89
N TRP A 335 7.21 -18.06 5.21
CA TRP A 335 8.03 -18.11 4.01
C TRP A 335 7.51 -17.18 2.91
N LEU A 336 6.21 -17.23 2.58
CA LEU A 336 5.63 -16.35 1.57
C LEU A 336 5.76 -14.86 1.95
N ALA A 337 5.55 -14.52 3.23
CA ALA A 337 5.72 -13.15 3.72
C ALA A 337 7.18 -12.68 3.62
N GLU A 338 8.15 -13.54 3.97
CA GLU A 338 9.58 -13.26 3.79
C GLU A 338 9.97 -13.07 2.31
N GLU A 339 9.41 -13.87 1.40
CA GLU A 339 9.66 -13.73 -0.04
C GLU A 339 9.06 -12.43 -0.61
N ILE A 340 7.92 -11.96 -0.08
CA ILE A 340 7.38 -10.63 -0.39
C ILE A 340 8.33 -9.53 0.09
N TYR A 341 8.83 -9.63 1.33
CA TYR A 341 9.80 -8.68 1.85
C TYR A 341 11.06 -8.64 0.96
N LYS A 342 11.62 -9.80 0.58
CA LYS A 342 12.76 -9.89 -0.34
C LYS A 342 12.47 -9.28 -1.70
N LEU A 343 11.28 -9.52 -2.26
CA LEU A 343 10.85 -8.90 -3.52
C LEU A 343 10.88 -7.35 -3.43
N ILE A 344 10.44 -6.79 -2.30
CA ILE A 344 10.47 -5.35 -2.07
C ILE A 344 11.90 -4.81 -2.05
N ILE A 345 12.77 -5.39 -1.21
CA ILE A 345 14.12 -4.85 -1.01
C ILE A 345 15.08 -5.12 -2.18
N GLU A 346 14.94 -6.25 -2.86
CA GLU A 346 15.87 -6.66 -3.92
C GLU A 346 15.43 -6.19 -5.31
N VAL A 347 14.16 -5.85 -5.52
CA VAL A 347 13.63 -5.46 -6.84
C VAL A 347 12.89 -4.13 -6.79
N CYS A 348 11.86 -4.00 -5.94
CA CYS A 348 11.04 -2.80 -5.94
C CYS A 348 11.87 -1.55 -5.60
N ILE A 349 12.63 -1.57 -4.50
CA ILE A 349 13.45 -0.41 -4.07
C ILE A 349 14.50 -0.02 -5.14
N PRO A 350 15.32 -0.94 -5.69
CA PRO A 350 16.23 -0.59 -6.79
C PRO A 350 15.53 0.03 -8.00
N VAL A 351 14.36 -0.50 -8.38
CA VAL A 351 13.56 0.04 -9.49
C VAL A 351 13.02 1.44 -9.15
N PHE A 352 12.56 1.67 -7.92
CA PHE A 352 12.08 2.98 -7.48
C PHE A 352 13.18 4.02 -7.47
N ILE A 353 14.36 3.69 -6.96
CA ILE A 353 15.53 4.57 -6.94
C ILE A 353 15.96 4.97 -8.36
N ALA A 354 15.90 4.03 -9.31
CA ALA A 354 16.29 4.28 -10.70
C ALA A 354 15.25 5.08 -11.50
N ASN A 355 14.00 5.16 -11.02
CA ASN A 355 12.90 5.81 -11.73
C ASN A 355 12.65 7.24 -11.20
N GLU A 356 12.70 8.24 -12.09
CA GLU A 356 12.53 9.65 -11.75
C GLU A 356 11.18 9.98 -11.10
N LYS A 357 10.10 9.26 -11.45
CA LYS A 357 8.76 9.49 -10.89
C LYS A 357 8.59 8.92 -9.48
N TRP A 358 9.38 7.90 -9.11
CA TRP A 358 9.15 7.10 -7.91
C TRP A 358 10.20 7.35 -6.83
N ARG A 359 11.43 7.70 -7.23
CA ARG A 359 12.58 7.85 -6.33
C ARG A 359 12.38 8.88 -5.22
N MET A 360 11.47 9.84 -5.39
CA MET A 360 11.24 10.91 -4.42
C MET A 360 10.20 10.54 -3.36
N ASN A 361 9.31 9.57 -3.57
CA ASN A 361 8.24 9.30 -2.62
C ASN A 361 8.07 7.83 -2.20
N PHE A 362 8.79 6.89 -2.81
CA PHE A 362 8.62 5.46 -2.50
C PHE A 362 8.87 5.12 -1.03
N VAL A 363 9.75 5.86 -0.33
CA VAL A 363 10.01 5.65 1.11
C VAL A 363 8.74 5.91 1.91
N ASN A 364 8.00 6.98 1.59
CA ASN A 364 6.72 7.27 2.22
C ASN A 364 5.69 6.16 1.96
N ILE A 365 5.63 5.65 0.73
CA ILE A 365 4.72 4.55 0.35
C ILE A 365 5.05 3.24 1.06
N LEU A 366 6.34 2.89 1.18
CA LEU A 366 6.76 1.64 1.81
C LEU A 366 6.69 1.68 3.33
N TYR A 367 6.78 2.86 3.94
CA TYR A 367 6.80 3.01 5.38
C TYR A 367 5.40 2.85 5.99
N SER A 368 5.17 1.71 6.62
CA SER A 368 3.87 1.35 7.18
C SER A 368 3.86 1.49 8.70
N SER A 369 2.80 2.10 9.26
CA SER A 369 2.63 2.31 10.70
C SER A 369 2.61 1.00 11.51
N TRP A 370 2.82 1.08 12.82
CA TRP A 370 2.87 -0.09 13.70
C TRP A 370 1.53 -0.83 13.79
N GLY A 371 1.57 -2.14 13.97
CA GLY A 371 0.38 -2.98 14.21
C GLY A 371 -0.19 -3.66 12.96
N GLY A 372 -1.41 -4.15 13.04
CA GLY A 372 -2.01 -5.02 12.01
C GLY A 372 -1.80 -6.51 12.30
N HIS A 373 -1.92 -7.36 11.28
CA HIS A 373 -1.84 -8.80 11.47
C HIS A 373 -0.39 -9.25 11.80
N PRO A 374 -0.16 -10.08 12.85
CA PRO A 374 1.18 -10.46 13.30
C PRO A 374 2.09 -11.06 12.23
N LEU A 375 1.54 -11.82 11.28
CA LEU A 375 2.29 -12.38 10.15
C LEU A 375 3.00 -11.29 9.35
N PHE A 376 2.28 -10.23 8.96
CA PHE A 376 2.82 -9.17 8.13
C PHE A 376 3.65 -8.20 8.95
N GLU A 377 3.26 -7.94 10.19
CA GLU A 377 4.04 -7.10 11.09
C GLU A 377 5.45 -7.67 11.30
N ASN A 378 5.55 -8.96 11.63
CA ASN A 378 6.82 -9.60 11.96
C ASN A 378 7.70 -9.90 10.75
N ASN A 379 7.11 -10.29 9.61
CA ASN A 379 7.87 -10.77 8.46
C ASN A 379 8.03 -9.75 7.33
N ILE A 380 7.25 -8.65 7.33
CA ILE A 380 7.30 -7.62 6.28
C ILE A 380 7.50 -6.23 6.89
N LYS A 381 6.55 -5.74 7.69
CA LYS A 381 6.51 -4.33 8.10
C LYS A 381 7.66 -3.93 9.01
N ALA A 382 7.89 -4.66 10.11
CA ALA A 382 8.98 -4.33 11.03
C ALA A 382 10.37 -4.49 10.36
N PRO A 383 10.64 -5.56 9.58
CA PRO A 383 11.86 -5.64 8.78
C PRO A 383 12.01 -4.49 7.76
N LEU A 384 10.92 -4.12 7.08
CA LEU A 384 10.93 -3.05 6.08
C LEU A 384 11.15 -1.67 6.71
N ARG A 385 10.51 -1.35 7.84
CA ARG A 385 10.80 -0.12 8.59
C ARG A 385 12.27 -0.06 8.96
N LYS A 386 12.81 -1.12 9.58
CA LYS A 386 14.22 -1.20 9.91
C LYS A 386 15.12 -0.97 8.69
N TYR A 387 14.81 -1.60 7.56
CA TYR A 387 15.55 -1.40 6.32
C TYR A 387 15.53 0.07 5.87
N LEU A 388 14.36 0.70 5.81
CA LEU A 388 14.21 2.10 5.40
C LEU A 388 14.88 3.09 6.37
N GLU A 389 14.98 2.74 7.65
CA GLU A 389 15.63 3.53 8.68
C GLU A 389 17.17 3.42 8.66
N THR A 390 17.73 2.30 8.19
CA THR A 390 19.19 2.04 8.28
C THR A 390 19.93 1.98 6.95
N GLU A 391 19.25 1.64 5.86
CA GLU A 391 19.86 1.45 4.54
C GLU A 391 19.76 2.70 3.66
N PRO A 392 20.64 2.84 2.66
CA PRO A 392 20.61 4.00 1.77
C PRO A 392 19.38 3.96 0.86
N CYS A 393 18.36 4.74 1.24
CA CYS A 393 17.06 4.82 0.56
C CYS A 393 16.61 6.25 0.24
N LEU A 394 17.30 7.28 0.75
CA LEU A 394 16.95 8.67 0.53
C LEU A 394 17.78 9.28 -0.59
N ILE A 395 17.20 10.22 -1.32
CA ILE A 395 17.89 10.94 -2.40
C ILE A 395 18.39 12.28 -1.87
N SER A 396 19.69 12.55 -1.99
CA SER A 396 20.27 13.86 -1.66
C SER A 396 20.15 14.84 -2.82
N SER A 397 20.35 16.13 -2.55
CA SER A 397 20.29 17.21 -3.55
C SER A 397 21.30 17.06 -4.70
N ASP A 398 22.41 16.35 -4.48
CA ASP A 398 23.39 15.99 -5.51
C ASP A 398 23.04 14.70 -6.29
N GLY A 399 21.86 14.11 -6.01
CA GLY A 399 21.34 12.92 -6.65
C GLY A 399 21.86 11.59 -6.08
N SER A 400 22.77 11.61 -5.11
CA SER A 400 23.29 10.40 -4.48
C SER A 400 22.26 9.74 -3.54
N ILE A 401 22.47 8.46 -3.24
CA ILE A 401 21.59 7.69 -2.36
C ILE A 401 22.25 7.60 -1.00
N ILE A 402 21.57 8.06 0.04
CA ILE A 402 22.10 8.18 1.40
C ILE A 402 21.21 7.51 2.44
N ARG A 403 21.79 7.19 3.60
CA ARG A 403 21.06 6.71 4.77
C ARG A 403 20.37 7.87 5.49
N PRO A 404 19.28 7.61 6.26
CA PRO A 404 18.70 8.63 7.14
C PRO A 404 19.70 9.27 8.11
N SER A 405 20.63 8.49 8.66
CA SER A 405 21.67 8.99 9.58
C SER A 405 22.73 9.89 8.91
N GLU A 406 22.85 9.81 7.58
CA GLU A 406 23.76 10.63 6.76
C GLU A 406 23.05 11.87 6.20
N ALA A 407 21.79 12.08 6.57
CA ALA A 407 20.92 13.03 5.92
C ALA A 407 20.67 14.29 6.77
N VAL A 408 20.53 15.42 6.10
CA VAL A 408 20.15 16.72 6.68
C VAL A 408 18.87 17.19 6.01
N LYS A 409 17.84 17.48 6.80
CA LYS A 409 16.60 18.09 6.29
C LYS A 409 16.69 19.60 6.41
N ILE A 410 16.63 20.28 5.27
CA ILE A 410 16.49 21.74 5.17
C ILE A 410 15.15 22.01 4.50
N SER A 411 14.23 22.61 5.25
CA SER A 411 12.86 22.90 4.80
C SER A 411 12.61 24.39 4.65
N ASP A 412 13.36 25.21 5.38
CA ASP A 412 13.27 26.65 5.30
C ASP A 412 14.08 27.18 4.09
N SER A 413 13.39 27.75 3.11
CA SER A 413 14.00 28.33 1.91
C SER A 413 14.95 29.49 2.26
N ASP A 414 14.65 30.24 3.32
CA ASP A 414 15.51 31.34 3.76
C ASP A 414 16.83 30.83 4.34
N ILE A 415 16.81 29.71 5.07
CA ILE A 415 18.04 29.04 5.52
C ILE A 415 18.81 28.48 4.34
N MET A 416 18.12 27.87 3.37
CA MET A 416 18.77 27.28 2.20
C MET A 416 19.53 28.33 1.37
N GLU A 417 19.02 29.56 1.29
CA GLU A 417 19.70 30.69 0.63
C GLU A 417 20.88 31.27 1.44
N LEU A 418 20.86 31.11 2.77
CA LEU A 418 21.94 31.58 3.65
C LEU A 418 23.14 30.63 3.70
N LEU A 419 22.92 29.34 3.43
CA LEU A 419 23.95 28.31 3.56
C LEU A 419 24.74 28.12 2.26
N THR A 420 26.06 28.18 2.35
CA THR A 420 26.95 27.74 1.27
C THR A 420 27.28 26.26 1.40
N GLU A 421 27.81 25.63 0.34
CA GLU A 421 28.35 24.26 0.45
C GLU A 421 29.45 24.13 1.51
N SER A 422 30.25 25.19 1.71
CA SER A 422 31.29 25.22 2.74
C SER A 422 30.66 25.16 4.14
N ASP A 423 29.59 25.92 4.36
CA ASP A 423 28.86 25.95 5.64
C ASP A 423 28.26 24.59 5.95
N LEU A 424 27.62 23.95 4.97
CA LEU A 424 27.04 22.61 5.11
C LEU A 424 28.10 21.58 5.50
N ARG A 425 29.29 21.60 4.87
CA ARG A 425 30.39 20.67 5.20
C ARG A 425 30.95 20.89 6.60
N LYS A 426 30.97 22.14 7.09
CA LYS A 426 31.44 22.46 8.44
C LYS A 426 30.41 22.08 9.50
N LEU A 427 29.14 22.43 9.28
CA LEU A 427 28.04 22.15 10.21
C LEU A 427 27.69 20.67 10.30
N TYR A 428 27.72 19.97 9.17
CA TYR A 428 27.26 18.59 9.03
C TYR A 428 28.33 17.74 8.33
N PRO A 429 29.46 17.46 8.99
CA PRO A 429 30.54 16.71 8.38
C PRO A 429 30.08 15.30 7.98
N ASN A 430 30.39 14.91 6.73
CA ASN A 430 30.01 13.63 6.12
C ASN A 430 28.50 13.41 5.92
N LYS A 431 27.67 14.45 6.07
CA LYS A 431 26.24 14.38 5.78
C LYS A 431 25.89 15.14 4.50
N LYS A 432 24.70 14.85 3.97
CA LYS A 432 24.19 15.47 2.75
C LYS A 432 22.76 15.97 2.96
N VAL A 433 22.45 17.07 2.29
CA VAL A 433 21.09 17.63 2.27
C VAL A 433 20.19 16.72 1.45
N VAL A 434 19.05 16.36 2.01
CA VAL A 434 18.00 15.61 1.29
C VAL A 434 17.39 16.47 0.20
N HIS A 435 17.12 15.86 -0.94
CA HIS A 435 16.46 16.53 -2.05
C HIS A 435 15.11 17.13 -1.59
N PRO A 436 14.78 18.39 -1.92
CA PRO A 436 13.55 19.05 -1.43
C PRO A 436 12.26 18.29 -1.73
N ASP A 437 12.19 17.65 -2.90
CA ASP A 437 11.00 16.87 -3.31
C ASP A 437 10.90 15.50 -2.64
N CYS A 438 11.91 15.07 -1.87
CA CYS A 438 11.90 13.77 -1.23
C CYS A 438 10.87 13.75 -0.08
N GLN A 439 9.83 12.93 -0.22
CA GLN A 439 8.81 12.70 0.80
C GLN A 439 9.31 11.65 1.79
N VAL A 440 9.43 12.05 3.05
CA VAL A 440 9.98 11.22 4.12
C VAL A 440 8.98 11.12 5.27
N PRO A 441 8.69 9.91 5.79
CA PRO A 441 7.87 9.72 6.99
C PRO A 441 8.48 10.41 8.20
N TRP A 442 7.62 10.93 9.10
CA TRP A 442 8.08 11.64 10.30
C TRP A 442 9.02 10.79 11.17
N GLU A 443 8.82 9.47 11.25
CA GLU A 443 9.67 8.56 12.01
C GLU A 443 11.11 8.55 11.49
N ILE A 444 11.30 8.64 10.18
CA ILE A 444 12.63 8.71 9.56
C ILE A 444 13.19 10.12 9.71
N GLU A 445 12.36 11.16 9.57
CA GLU A 445 12.81 12.55 9.74
C GLU A 445 13.42 12.81 11.11
N THR A 446 12.88 12.19 12.17
CA THR A 446 13.43 12.33 13.53
C THR A 446 14.85 11.77 13.71
N GLN A 447 15.34 10.97 12.76
CA GLN A 447 16.68 10.39 12.77
C GLN A 447 17.70 11.23 11.98
N MET A 448 17.21 12.22 11.24
CA MET A 448 18.02 13.11 10.41
C MET A 448 18.50 14.31 11.23
N ASP A 449 19.60 14.92 10.79
CA ASP A 449 19.92 16.25 11.29
C ASP A 449 18.95 17.27 10.68
N VAL A 450 18.64 18.30 11.46
CA VAL A 450 17.79 19.40 11.02
C VAL A 450 18.61 20.66 10.79
N GLU A 451 18.09 21.52 9.93
CA GLU A 451 18.64 22.83 9.62
C GLU A 451 18.92 23.71 10.86
N PRO A 452 19.81 24.70 10.73
CA PRO A 452 19.92 25.80 11.69
C PRO A 452 18.58 26.55 11.77
N ARG A 453 18.04 26.75 12.97
CA ARG A 453 16.74 27.41 13.16
C ARG A 453 16.89 28.67 13.98
N PHE A 454 16.06 29.66 13.69
CA PHE A 454 15.95 30.86 14.50
C PHE A 454 14.49 31.26 14.63
N ASN A 455 14.03 31.50 15.86
CA ASN A 455 12.75 32.18 16.09
C ASN A 455 12.78 33.00 17.38
N ALA A 456 11.93 34.02 17.45
CA ALA A 456 11.91 34.94 18.58
C ALA A 456 11.54 34.32 19.94
N ASN A 457 10.92 33.14 19.97
CA ASN A 457 10.52 32.48 21.23
C ASN A 457 11.60 31.58 21.82
N ALA A 458 12.36 30.90 20.97
CA ALA A 458 13.39 29.94 21.36
C ALA A 458 14.82 30.46 21.14
N GLY A 459 15.00 31.49 20.31
CA GLY A 459 16.32 31.99 19.90
C GLY A 459 16.93 31.17 18.76
N PRO A 460 18.25 31.30 18.53
CA PRO A 460 18.98 30.41 17.64
C PRO A 460 19.02 28.99 18.22
N SER A 461 18.86 27.97 17.38
CA SER A 461 19.18 26.59 17.77
C SER A 461 20.70 26.40 17.90
N ASP A 462 21.14 25.31 18.53
CA ASP A 462 22.57 24.95 18.64
C ASP A 462 23.29 25.01 17.28
N LYS A 463 22.63 24.53 16.22
CA LYS A 463 23.16 24.59 14.85
C LYS A 463 23.19 26.00 14.26
N MET A 464 22.25 26.86 14.63
CA MET A 464 22.30 28.27 14.26
C MET A 464 23.43 28.98 15.00
N GLU A 465 23.64 28.73 16.29
CA GLU A 465 24.77 29.29 17.02
C GLU A 465 26.11 28.85 16.42
N GLU A 466 26.23 27.57 16.04
CA GLU A 466 27.41 27.06 15.34
C GLU A 466 27.63 27.79 14.00
N LEU A 467 26.59 27.99 13.20
CA LEU A 467 26.65 28.72 11.93
C LEU A 467 27.09 30.18 12.15
N LEU A 468 26.47 30.86 13.11
CA LEU A 468 26.84 32.23 13.46
C LEU A 468 28.33 32.32 13.85
N ASN A 469 28.83 31.37 14.65
CA ASN A 469 30.24 31.32 15.04
C ASN A 469 31.19 31.06 13.88
N ILE A 470 30.84 30.15 12.95
CA ILE A 470 31.61 29.94 11.71
C ILE A 470 31.71 31.26 10.94
N LYS A 471 30.59 31.97 10.78
CA LYS A 471 30.53 33.23 10.03
C LYS A 471 31.26 34.37 10.70
N LEU A 472 31.30 34.41 12.04
CA LEU A 472 32.18 35.31 12.79
C LEU A 472 33.65 35.07 12.48
N GLN A 473 34.09 33.81 12.50
CA GLN A 473 35.49 33.44 12.23
C GLN A 473 35.89 33.76 10.79
N GLU A 474 34.98 33.59 9.84
CA GLU A 474 35.16 33.97 8.43
C GLU A 474 35.09 35.48 8.20
N LYS A 475 34.64 36.25 9.19
CA LYS A 475 34.36 37.68 9.09
C LYS A 475 33.35 38.01 7.97
N ASP A 476 32.36 37.14 7.78
CA ASP A 476 31.36 37.23 6.72
C ASP A 476 30.22 38.18 7.11
N VAL A 477 30.45 39.48 6.95
CA VAL A 477 29.48 40.53 7.29
C VAL A 477 28.24 40.46 6.39
N GLU A 478 28.40 40.07 5.13
CA GLU A 478 27.31 39.95 4.16
C GLU A 478 26.28 38.89 4.61
N PHE A 479 26.74 37.76 5.14
CA PHE A 479 25.87 36.77 5.76
C PHE A 479 25.02 37.37 6.88
N PHE A 480 25.60 38.16 7.80
CA PHE A 480 24.85 38.75 8.91
C PHE A 480 23.79 39.74 8.42
N ILE A 481 24.10 40.54 7.40
CA ILE A 481 23.13 41.43 6.76
C ILE A 481 21.96 40.61 6.21
N LYS A 482 22.22 39.56 5.43
CA LYS A 482 21.18 38.67 4.88
C LYS A 482 20.37 37.99 5.99
N PHE A 483 21.03 37.51 7.04
CA PHE A 483 20.40 36.90 8.20
C PHE A 483 19.43 37.86 8.89
N TYR A 484 19.82 39.12 9.11
CA TYR A 484 18.93 40.12 9.70
C TYR A 484 17.74 40.45 8.81
N HIS A 485 17.96 40.59 7.51
CA HIS A 485 16.87 40.83 6.55
C HIS A 485 15.83 39.71 6.59
N LYS A 486 16.27 38.45 6.56
CA LYS A 486 15.36 37.29 6.54
C LYS A 486 14.70 37.04 7.90
N TYR A 487 15.47 37.07 8.99
CA TYR A 487 15.00 36.56 10.28
C TYR A 487 14.73 37.63 11.34
N LEU A 488 15.43 38.77 11.30
CA LEU A 488 15.28 39.80 12.32
C LEU A 488 14.20 40.81 11.92
N LEU A 489 14.21 41.30 10.68
CA LEU A 489 13.22 42.27 10.19
C LEU A 489 11.80 41.72 10.16
N PHE A 490 11.64 40.40 10.00
CA PHE A 490 10.34 39.72 10.10
C PHE A 490 9.58 40.09 11.39
N TYR A 491 10.29 40.33 12.50
CA TYR A 491 9.70 40.62 13.79
C TYR A 491 9.44 42.11 14.07
N LYS A 492 9.75 43.02 13.13
CA LYS A 492 9.67 44.48 13.34
C LYS A 492 8.32 44.96 13.90
N ASN A 493 7.23 44.35 13.48
CA ASN A 493 5.86 44.72 13.86
C ASN A 493 5.21 43.79 14.90
N TYR A 494 6.00 42.89 15.52
CA TYR A 494 5.50 41.97 16.52
C TYR A 494 5.34 42.63 17.89
N SER A 495 4.60 41.94 18.77
CA SER A 495 4.31 42.44 20.13
C SER A 495 5.56 42.73 20.96
N SER A 496 5.45 43.66 21.92
CA SER A 496 6.57 44.04 22.80
C SER A 496 7.16 42.86 23.58
N SER A 497 6.37 41.82 23.89
CA SER A 497 6.86 40.62 24.57
C SER A 497 7.78 39.78 23.67
N THR A 498 7.44 39.63 22.38
CA THR A 498 8.29 38.99 21.36
C THR A 498 9.60 39.76 21.18
N ILE A 499 9.49 41.09 21.01
CA ILE A 499 10.67 41.96 20.88
C ILE A 499 11.57 41.84 22.10
N SER A 500 11.01 41.83 23.32
CA SER A 500 11.78 41.70 24.57
C SER A 500 12.63 40.42 24.62
N LYS A 501 12.10 39.28 24.16
CA LYS A 501 12.88 38.04 24.09
C LYS A 501 14.06 38.18 23.12
N LEU A 502 13.82 38.73 21.93
CA LEU A 502 14.88 38.98 20.94
C LEU A 502 16.03 39.82 21.49
N LYS A 503 15.75 40.79 22.37
CA LYS A 503 16.79 41.64 22.98
C LYS A 503 17.83 40.86 23.77
N SER A 504 17.45 39.70 24.32
CA SER A 504 18.32 38.89 25.18
C SER A 504 19.28 37.98 24.43
N TYR A 505 18.98 37.63 23.17
CA TYR A 505 19.82 36.72 22.39
C TYR A 505 21.07 37.42 21.85
N CYS A 506 22.21 36.73 21.91
CA CYS A 506 23.48 37.24 21.40
C CYS A 506 23.56 37.09 19.88
N ILE A 507 22.90 37.99 19.16
CA ILE A 507 22.79 37.95 17.70
C ILE A 507 23.25 39.23 17.01
N ILE A 508 23.69 40.26 17.76
CA ILE A 508 24.15 41.54 17.20
C ILE A 508 25.65 41.50 16.94
N LEU A 509 26.06 41.63 15.68
CA LEU A 509 27.47 41.63 15.25
C LEU A 509 28.15 42.96 15.59
N THR A 510 29.31 42.88 16.24
CA THR A 510 30.12 44.04 16.62
C THR A 510 31.27 44.32 15.64
N GLU A 511 31.87 45.51 15.71
CA GLU A 511 33.10 45.86 14.96
C GLU A 511 34.28 44.91 15.26
N ASP A 512 34.30 44.30 16.45
CA ASP A 512 35.34 43.37 16.90
C ASP A 512 35.08 41.91 16.48
N PHE A 513 34.05 41.66 15.66
CA PHE A 513 33.60 40.32 15.26
C PHE A 513 33.22 39.42 16.45
N GLU A 514 32.50 40.01 17.41
CA GLU A 514 31.81 39.28 18.48
C GLU A 514 30.29 39.40 18.29
N LEU A 515 29.55 38.43 18.85
CA LEU A 515 28.10 38.55 19.00
C LEU A 515 27.74 38.98 20.41
N THR A 516 26.84 39.95 20.49
CA THR A 516 26.30 40.44 21.75
C THR A 516 24.78 40.56 21.68
N ASN A 517 24.15 40.68 22.84
CA ASN A 517 22.74 41.00 22.93
C ASN A 517 22.49 42.50 22.69
N ALA A 518 21.25 42.87 22.41
CA ALA A 518 20.89 44.25 22.06
C ALA A 518 21.20 45.25 23.19
N ASN A 519 21.05 44.84 24.45
CA ASN A 519 21.27 45.71 25.61
C ASN A 519 22.75 46.08 25.82
N SER A 520 23.65 45.25 25.30
CA SER A 520 25.10 45.44 25.43
C SER A 520 25.74 46.03 24.17
N ALA A 521 24.97 46.20 23.10
CA ALA A 521 25.42 46.79 21.84
C ALA A 521 25.18 48.31 21.79
N TYR A 522 26.04 49.01 21.05
CA TYR A 522 25.93 50.45 20.83
C TYR A 522 26.01 50.82 19.35
N ILE A 523 25.18 51.76 18.90
CA ILE A 523 25.32 52.41 17.60
C ILE A 523 26.28 53.59 17.78
N LYS A 524 27.32 53.64 16.95
CA LYS A 524 28.33 54.71 16.95
C LYS A 524 27.86 55.89 16.08
N PRO A 525 27.66 57.10 16.64
CA PRO A 525 27.34 58.28 15.84
C PRO A 525 28.54 58.69 14.96
N LYS A 526 28.27 59.20 13.76
CA LYS A 526 29.32 59.58 12.78
C LYS A 526 30.30 60.63 13.29
N ASP A 527 29.83 61.53 14.15
CA ASP A 527 30.60 62.69 14.62
C ASP A 527 31.19 62.52 16.03
N LEU A 528 31.00 61.35 16.66
CA LEU A 528 31.41 61.12 18.05
C LEU A 528 32.81 60.50 18.12
N THR A 529 33.76 61.26 18.67
CA THR A 529 35.14 60.77 18.91
C THR A 529 35.23 60.09 20.27
N ILE A 530 35.67 58.84 20.30
CA ILE A 530 35.78 58.04 21.54
C ILE A 530 37.17 58.25 22.15
N PRO A 531 37.28 58.68 23.42
CA PRO A 531 38.55 58.82 24.12
C PRO A 531 39.31 57.49 24.20
N GLU A 532 40.65 57.52 24.08
CA GLU A 532 41.48 56.30 24.10
C GLU A 532 41.29 55.43 25.34
N LYS A 533 41.05 56.05 26.50
CA LYS A 533 40.82 55.35 27.78
C LYS A 533 39.55 54.49 27.82
N LEU A 534 38.61 54.72 26.91
CA LEU A 534 37.32 54.00 26.82
C LEU A 534 37.23 53.12 25.57
N ARG A 535 38.32 53.00 24.79
CA ARG A 535 38.38 52.05 23.67
C ARG A 535 38.29 50.61 24.23
N GLY A 536 37.36 49.82 23.70
CA GLY A 536 37.07 48.45 24.15
C GLY A 536 36.04 48.34 25.27
N THR A 537 35.56 49.46 25.84
CA THR A 537 34.48 49.44 26.86
C THR A 537 33.10 49.25 26.24
N PHE A 538 32.92 49.71 25.01
CA PHE A 538 31.65 49.64 24.28
C PHE A 538 31.75 48.63 23.15
N LYS A 539 30.73 47.79 23.01
CA LYS A 539 30.58 46.88 21.87
C LYS A 539 29.79 47.58 20.77
N PHE A 540 30.47 48.17 19.80
CA PHE A 540 29.82 48.87 18.70
C PHE A 540 29.29 47.91 17.65
N VAL A 541 28.09 48.14 17.15
CA VAL A 541 27.53 47.41 15.99
C VAL A 541 28.43 47.64 14.78
N HIS A 542 28.68 46.57 14.01
CA HIS A 542 29.51 46.65 12.80
C HIS A 542 29.00 47.73 11.81
N GLN A 543 29.91 48.49 11.21
CA GLN A 543 29.57 49.69 10.43
C GLN A 543 28.68 49.41 9.22
N GLU A 544 28.92 48.31 8.51
CA GLU A 544 28.11 47.93 7.35
C GLU A 544 26.67 47.56 7.74
N ILE A 545 26.48 46.91 8.88
CA ILE A 545 25.14 46.62 9.43
C ILE A 545 24.44 47.91 9.84
N ALA A 546 25.16 48.82 10.52
CA ALA A 546 24.60 50.11 10.93
C ALA A 546 24.32 51.06 9.74
N SER A 547 24.88 50.78 8.57
CA SER A 547 24.65 51.56 7.34
C SER A 547 23.39 51.12 6.59
N ASP A 548 22.89 49.92 6.84
CA ASP A 548 21.61 49.45 6.32
C ASP A 548 20.46 50.09 7.11
N SER A 549 19.62 50.88 6.44
CA SER A 549 18.58 51.68 7.09
C SER A 549 17.49 50.83 7.74
N GLU A 550 17.15 49.69 7.15
CA GLU A 550 16.08 48.83 7.67
C GLU A 550 16.57 48.06 8.89
N ILE A 551 17.78 47.52 8.81
CA ILE A 551 18.41 46.83 9.95
C ILE A 551 18.63 47.82 11.10
N LEU A 552 19.13 49.02 10.83
CA LEU A 552 19.33 50.05 11.85
C LEU A 552 18.04 50.40 12.59
N GLU A 553 16.92 50.51 11.88
CA GLU A 553 15.62 50.75 12.50
C GLU A 553 15.20 49.58 13.41
N MET A 554 15.40 48.34 12.96
CA MET A 554 15.13 47.16 13.77
C MET A 554 16.03 47.09 15.02
N LEU A 555 17.31 47.44 14.92
CA LEU A 555 18.22 47.51 16.07
C LEU A 555 17.73 48.54 17.10
N LYS A 556 17.20 49.69 16.66
CA LYS A 556 16.58 50.68 17.55
C LYS A 556 15.33 50.14 18.25
N ILE A 557 14.48 49.38 17.54
CA ILE A 557 13.31 48.70 18.13
C ILE A 557 13.74 47.68 19.20
N LEU A 558 14.81 46.92 18.92
CA LEU A 558 15.45 46.02 19.89
C LEU A 558 16.10 46.77 21.06
N GLY A 559 16.22 48.09 21.01
CA GLY A 559 16.78 48.90 22.09
C GLY A 559 18.30 48.89 22.14
N VAL A 560 18.96 48.68 21.00
CA VAL A 560 20.39 48.96 20.87
C VAL A 560 20.61 50.46 21.09
N ASN A 561 21.46 50.81 22.05
CA ASN A 561 21.61 52.20 22.48
C ASN A 561 22.42 53.00 21.47
N GLU A 562 21.98 54.22 21.16
CA GLU A 562 22.83 55.20 20.47
C GLU A 562 23.77 55.83 21.50
N LEU A 563 25.08 55.78 21.27
CA LEU A 563 26.04 56.33 22.23
C LEU A 563 25.97 57.86 22.23
N THR A 564 25.90 58.49 23.40
CA THR A 564 25.85 59.94 23.56
C THR A 564 27.09 60.47 24.27
N SER A 565 27.35 61.78 24.12
CA SER A 565 28.44 62.46 24.84
C SER A 565 28.30 62.38 26.36
N GLU A 566 27.07 62.30 26.88
CA GLU A 566 26.79 62.11 28.31
C GLU A 566 27.22 60.72 28.81
N HIS A 567 26.92 59.65 28.07
CA HIS A 567 27.39 58.30 28.41
C HIS A 567 28.92 58.23 28.53
N ILE A 568 29.65 58.92 27.64
CA ILE A 568 31.11 59.02 27.69
C ILE A 568 31.58 59.81 28.93
N GLN A 569 30.95 60.95 29.21
CA GLN A 569 31.33 61.79 30.36
C GLN A 569 31.07 61.10 31.70
N ASP A 570 29.98 60.35 31.84
CA ASP A 570 29.65 59.66 33.09
C ASP A 570 30.61 58.50 33.37
N LEU A 571 31.05 57.76 32.35
CA LEU A 571 32.07 56.73 32.51
C LEU A 571 33.47 57.31 32.77
N LEU A 572 33.81 58.47 32.20
CA LEU A 572 35.06 59.17 32.52
C LEU A 572 35.08 59.65 33.99
N LYS A 573 33.95 60.14 34.52
CA LYS A 573 33.84 60.53 35.93
C LYS A 573 34.01 59.34 36.88
N VAL A 574 33.52 58.16 36.51
CA VAL A 574 33.67 56.93 37.31
C VAL A 574 35.09 56.36 37.23
N ALA A 575 35.78 56.51 36.10
CA ALA A 575 37.17 56.06 35.92
C ALA A 575 38.23 57.01 36.53
N GLU A 576 37.82 58.21 36.96
CA GLU A 576 38.66 59.19 37.66
C GLU A 576 38.61 59.09 39.20
N ILE A 577 37.78 58.18 39.74
CA ILE A 577 37.71 57.77 41.16
C ILE A 577 38.48 56.45 41.32
#